data_AF-A0A8I0K9D6-F1
#
_entry.id   AF-A0A8I0K9D6-F1
#
_cell.length_a   1.000
_cell.length_b   1.000
_cell.length_c   1.000
_cell.angle_alpha   90.00
_cell.angle_beta   90.00
_cell.angle_gamma   90.00
#
_symmetry.space_group_name_H-M   'P 1'
#
loop_
_entity.id
_entity.type
_entity.pdbx_description
1 polymer ?
#
loop_
_entity_poly.entity_id
_entity_poly.type
_entity_poly.pdbx_seq_one_letter_code
_entity_poly.pdbx_strand_id
1 'polypeptide(L)' 'MAEFIAVILITILAVVSPGADFAIVTKNSYLYGRKIGVFTSLGISLGVLVQVTYTLVAVAFVMTYTPQ' A
#
# COMPACT_ATOMS: atom_id res chain seq x y z
N MET A 1 -21.80 -18.72 16.36
CA MET A 1 -22.10 -17.28 16.58
C MET A 1 -20.84 -16.45 16.81
N ALA A 2 -19.93 -16.84 17.72
CA ALA A 2 -18.71 -16.07 17.98
C ALA A 2 -17.74 -15.97 16.78
N GLU A 3 -17.62 -17.03 15.97
CA GLU A 3 -16.75 -17.04 14.79
C GLU A 3 -17.19 -16.01 13.74
N PHE A 4 -18.48 -15.84 13.53
CA PHE A 4 -19.02 -14.85 12.58
C PHE A 4 -18.72 -13.42 13.05
N ILE A 5 -18.86 -13.17 14.35
CA ILE A 5 -18.48 -11.89 14.96
C ILE A 5 -16.97 -11.66 14.81
N ALA A 6 -16.13 -12.67 15.07
CA ALA A 6 -14.68 -12.55 14.93
C ALA A 6 -14.25 -12.26 13.49
N VAL A 7 -14.84 -12.93 12.50
CA VAL A 7 -14.55 -12.67 11.07
C VAL A 7 -14.97 -11.27 10.67
N ILE A 8 -16.15 -10.79 11.10
CA ILE A 8 -16.58 -9.40 10.87
C ILE A 8 -15.60 -8.41 11.51
N LEU A 9 -15.17 -8.66 12.76
CA LEU A 9 -14.26 -7.79 13.49
C LEU A 9 -12.88 -7.73 12.83
N ILE A 10 -12.33 -8.88 12.44
CA ILE A 10 -11.05 -8.98 11.73
C ILE A 10 -11.16 -8.30 10.35
N THR A 11 -12.26 -8.48 9.63
CA THR A 11 -12.47 -7.87 8.31
C THR A 11 -12.58 -6.35 8.42
N ILE A 12 -13.32 -5.84 9.40
CA ILE A 12 -13.41 -4.41 9.67
C ILE A 12 -12.05 -3.85 10.08
N LEU A 13 -11.30 -4.53 10.96
CA LEU A 13 -9.95 -4.13 11.36
C LEU A 13 -8.98 -4.13 10.18
N ALA A 14 -9.08 -5.10 9.27
CA ALA A 14 -8.24 -5.19 8.09
C ALA A 14 -8.55 -4.09 7.06
N VAL A 15 -9.83 -3.76 6.86
CA VAL A 15 -10.28 -2.69 5.95
C VAL A 15 -9.99 -1.31 6.53
N VAL A 16 -10.20 -1.12 7.83
CA VAL A 16 -9.94 0.15 8.51
C VAL A 16 -8.46 0.36 8.71
N SER A 17 -7.63 -0.69 8.69
CA SER A 17 -6.17 -0.60 8.80
C SER A 17 -5.66 0.40 7.76
N PRO A 18 -5.38 1.65 8.16
CA PRO A 18 -4.69 2.57 7.29
C PRO A 18 -3.31 1.95 7.24
N GLY A 19 -2.95 1.33 6.12
CA GLY A 19 -1.70 0.58 6.00
C GLY A 19 -0.51 1.41 6.51
N ALA A 20 0.60 0.75 6.83
CA ALA A 20 1.78 1.40 7.41
C ALA A 20 2.12 2.73 6.70
N ASP A 21 1.99 2.76 5.38
CA ASP A 21 2.19 3.93 4.51
C ASP A 21 1.25 5.12 4.81
N PHE A 22 -0.05 4.86 5.04
CA PHE A 22 -1.05 5.90 5.33
C PHE A 22 -0.92 6.42 6.76
N ALA A 23 -0.58 5.53 7.71
CA ALA A 23 -0.28 5.90 9.09
C ALA A 23 0.98 6.79 9.17
N ILE A 24 2.03 6.45 8.41
CA ILE A 24 3.27 7.23 8.34
C ILE A 24 3.06 8.59 7.67
N VAL A 25 2.32 8.67 6.55
CA VAL A 25 2.00 9.94 5.88
C VAL A 25 1.16 10.85 6.77
N THR A 26 0.14 10.32 7.44
CA THR A 26 -0.73 11.12 8.32
C THR A 26 0.04 11.63 9.52
N LYS A 27 0.86 10.77 10.16
CA LYS A 27 1.73 11.16 11.28
C LYS A 27 2.76 12.22 10.88
N ASN A 28 3.46 12.04 9.76
CA ASN A 28 4.47 13.01 9.30
C ASN A 28 3.85 14.32 8.81
N SER A 29 2.67 14.28 8.18
CA SER A 29 1.95 15.49 7.78
C SER A 29 1.42 16.28 8.98
N TYR A 30 1.09 15.61 10.09
CA TYR A 30 0.53 16.24 11.27
C TYR A 30 1.59 16.74 12.27
N LEU A 31 2.71 16.02 12.43
CA LEU A 31 3.81 16.45 13.31
C LEU A 31 4.75 17.50 12.69
N TYR A 32 5.03 17.42 11.38
CA TYR A 32 6.06 18.25 10.73
C TYR A 32 5.50 19.25 9.71
N GLY A 33 4.17 19.32 9.58
CA GLY A 33 3.48 20.26 8.70
C GLY A 33 3.35 19.78 7.24
N ARG A 34 2.45 20.46 6.50
CA ARG A 34 1.96 20.04 5.17
C ARG A 34 3.07 19.78 4.14
N LYS A 35 4.19 20.51 4.19
CA LYS A 35 5.30 20.36 3.22
C LYS A 35 6.04 19.03 3.39
N ILE A 36 6.25 18.59 4.63
CA ILE A 36 6.96 17.34 4.94
C ILE A 36 6.05 16.12 4.72
N GLY A 37 4.73 16.29 4.93
CA GLY A 37 3.73 15.30 4.54
C GLY A 37 3.74 15.00 3.04
N VAL A 38 3.79 16.04 2.19
CA VAL A 38 3.86 15.88 0.72
C VAL A 38 5.15 15.23 0.26
N PHE A 39 6.30 15.57 0.87
CA PHE A 39 7.56 14.90 0.55
C PHE A 39 7.55 13.41 0.94
N THR A 40 6.91 13.07 2.07
CA THR A 40 6.73 11.69 2.52
C THR A 40 5.83 10.91 1.55
N SER A 41 4.68 11.47 1.17
CA SER A 41 3.76 10.80 0.24
C SER A 41 4.35 10.66 -1.17
N LEU A 42 5.16 11.62 -1.63
CA LEU A 42 5.93 11.52 -2.88
C LEU A 42 6.94 10.37 -2.84
N GLY A 43 7.69 10.22 -1.74
CA GLY A 43 8.63 9.12 -1.57
C GLY A 43 7.95 7.74 -1.64
N ILE A 44 6.82 7.57 -0.94
CA ILE A 44 6.04 6.33 -0.98
C ILE A 44 5.49 6.09 -2.39
N SER A 45 4.94 7.12 -3.03
CA SER A 45 4.40 7.00 -4.40
C SER A 45 5.47 6.61 -5.41
N LEU A 46 6.69 7.16 -5.29
CA LEU A 46 7.83 6.78 -6.13
C LEU A 46 8.27 5.34 -5.88
N GLY A 47 8.32 4.90 -4.61
CA GLY A 47 8.63 3.51 -4.27
C GLY A 47 7.62 2.52 -4.85
N VAL A 48 6.33 2.82 -4.73
CA VAL A 48 5.25 2.01 -5.32
C VAL A 48 5.31 2.02 -6.85
N LEU A 49 5.62 3.15 -7.49
CA LEU A 49 5.80 3.22 -8.94
C LEU A 49 6.91 2.29 -9.42
N VAL A 50 8.07 2.29 -8.76
CA VAL A 50 9.18 1.39 -9.09
C VAL A 50 8.78 -0.07 -8.86
N GLN A 51 8.08 -0.37 -7.76
CA GLN A 51 7.59 -1.71 -7.44
C GLN A 51 6.62 -2.24 -8.51
N VAL A 52 5.63 -1.43 -8.87
CA VAL A 52 4.59 -1.81 -9.85
C VAL A 52 5.21 -1.96 -11.22
N THR A 53 6.04 -1.02 -11.66
CA THR A 53 6.71 -1.10 -12.97
C THR A 53 7.60 -2.34 -13.08
N TYR A 54 8.41 -2.66 -12.06
CA TYR A 54 9.21 -3.88 -12.05
C TYR A 54 8.35 -5.14 -12.14
N THR A 55 7.24 -5.20 -11.39
CA THR A 55 6.34 -6.35 -11.39
C THR A 55 5.66 -6.52 -12.75
N LEU A 56 5.24 -5.41 -13.37
CA LEU A 56 4.56 -5.40 -14.65
C LEU A 56 5.52 -5.81 -15.79
N VAL A 57 6.76 -5.31 -15.76
CA VAL A 57 7.83 -5.74 -16.68
C VAL A 57 8.14 -7.22 -16.49
N ALA A 58 8.28 -7.69 -15.25
CA ALA A 58 8.55 -9.10 -14.96
C ALA A 58 7.42 -10.01 -15.47
N VAL A 59 6.15 -9.63 -15.25
CA VAL A 59 4.99 -10.38 -15.77
C VAL A 59 4.95 -10.34 -17.30
N ALA A 60 5.18 -9.18 -17.92
CA ALA A 60 5.24 -9.07 -19.38
C ALA A 60 6.34 -9.96 -19.97
N PHE A 61 7.50 -10.01 -19.32
CA PHE A 61 8.62 -10.86 -19.71
C PHE A 61 8.27 -12.35 -19.56
N VAL A 62 7.68 -12.75 -18.43
CA VAL A 62 7.22 -14.14 -18.20
C VAL A 62 6.15 -14.55 -19.22
N MET A 63 5.22 -13.66 -19.56
CA MET A 63 4.22 -13.90 -20.60
C MET A 63 4.86 -14.12 -21.98
N THR A 64 5.91 -13.36 -22.33
CA THR A 64 6.62 -13.57 -23.61
C THR A 64 7.43 -14.87 -23.65
N TYR A 65 7.91 -15.38 -22.51
CA TYR A 65 8.70 -16.62 -22.43
C TYR A 65 7.86 -17.88 -22.21
N THR A 66 6.56 -17.75 -21.93
CA THR A 66 5.60 -18.86 -21.96
C THR A 66 4.85 -18.83 -23.30
N PRO A 67 5.40 -19.41 -24.38
CA PRO A 67 4.61 -19.69 -25.56
C PRO A 67 3.53 -20.71 -25.17
N GLN A 68 2.27 -20.29 -25.29
CA GLN A 68 1.11 -21.18 -25.32
C GLN A 68 1.00 -21.78 -26.74
#